data_AF-A0A9P0QD74-F1
#
_entry.id   AF-A0A9P0QD74-F1
#
_cell.length_a   1.000
_cell.length_b   1.000
_cell.length_c   1.000
_cell.angle_alpha   90.00
_cell.angle_beta   90.00
_cell.angle_gamma   90.00
#
_symmetry.space_group_name_H-M   'P 1'
#
loop_
_entity.id
_entity.type
_entity.pdbx_description
1 polymer ?
#
loop_
_entity_poly.entity_id
_entity_poly.type
_entity_poly.pdbx_seq_one_letter_code
_entity_poly.pdbx_strand_id
1 'polypeptide(L)'
;MVTASPDEMVKTWDYKTGAEPRLVQEKEYKMGNIHCLELCPDTPFVVALGGDNKSHNFTVFDLRNEDVIKHTFAERSLVQLVAEEGGGEGSSDS
;
A
#
# COMPACT_ATOMS: atom_id res chain seq x y z
N MET A 1 -3.35 -0.84 -4.37
CA MET A 1 -3.51 -1.60 -3.11
C MET A 1 -2.37 -2.59 -3.03
N VAL A 2 -1.86 -2.87 -1.84
CA VAL A 2 -0.75 -3.82 -1.63
C VAL A 2 -1.20 -4.84 -0.59
N THR A 3 -0.91 -6.11 -0.82
CA THR A 3 -1.26 -7.20 0.10
C THR A 3 -0.08 -8.15 0.25
N ALA A 4 0.06 -8.76 1.42
CA ALA A 4 0.99 -9.85 1.65
C ALA A 4 0.26 -11.18 1.84
N SER A 5 0.93 -12.28 1.58
CA SER A 5 0.37 -13.63 1.64
C SER A 5 1.32 -14.60 2.36
N PRO A 6 0.80 -15.71 2.93
CA PRO A 6 1.61 -16.74 3.61
C PRO A 6 2.58 -17.49 2.69
N ASP A 7 2.47 -17.31 1.37
CA ASP A 7 3.43 -17.80 0.35
C ASP A 7 4.68 -16.91 0.23
N GLU A 8 4.91 -16.01 1.19
CA GLU A 8 6.01 -15.04 1.22
C GLU A 8 5.97 -13.98 0.09
N MET A 9 4.84 -13.90 -0.62
CA MET A 9 4.66 -12.98 -1.74
C MET A 9 3.97 -11.69 -1.31
N VAL A 10 4.46 -10.58 -1.86
CA VAL A 10 3.79 -9.27 -1.84
C VAL A 10 3.18 -9.02 -3.20
N LYS A 11 1.88 -8.72 -3.20
CA LYS A 11 1.07 -8.50 -4.40
C LYS A 11 0.63 -7.05 -4.46
N THR A 12 0.88 -6.40 -5.60
CA THR A 12 0.41 -5.05 -5.89
C THR A 12 -0.75 -5.13 -6.87
N TRP A 13 -1.84 -4.44 -6.52
CA TRP A 13 -3.10 -4.48 -7.24
C TRP A 13 -3.52 -3.08 -7.70
N ASP A 14 -4.01 -3.01 -8.92
CA ASP A 14 -4.69 -1.86 -9.48
C ASP A 14 -6.20 -2.05 -9.38
N TYR A 15 -6.84 -1.24 -8.54
CA TYR A 15 -8.28 -1.28 -8.31
C TYR A 15 -9.05 -0.18 -9.06
N LYS A 16 -8.36 0.70 -9.81
CA LYS A 16 -9.02 1.80 -10.56
C LYS A 16 -9.49 1.36 -11.94
N THR A 17 -8.93 0.28 -12.49
CA THR A 17 -9.26 -0.19 -13.83
C THR A 17 -10.39 -1.22 -13.81
N GLY A 18 -11.63 -0.74 -13.78
CA GLY A 18 -12.81 -1.57 -14.00
C GLY A 18 -13.46 -2.14 -12.73
N ALA A 19 -14.31 -3.15 -12.91
CA ALA A 19 -15.10 -3.76 -11.83
C ALA A 19 -14.29 -4.73 -10.96
N GLU A 20 -13.15 -5.24 -11.45
CA GLU A 20 -12.33 -6.23 -10.76
C GLU A 20 -10.90 -5.70 -10.56
N PRO A 21 -10.30 -5.91 -9.37
CA PRO A 21 -8.91 -5.55 -9.12
C PRO A 21 -7.95 -6.34 -10.02
N ARG A 22 -7.05 -5.64 -10.72
CA ARG A 22 -6.02 -6.26 -11.56
C ARG A 22 -4.73 -6.46 -10.78
N LEU A 23 -4.18 -7.67 -10.78
CA LEU A 23 -2.83 -7.93 -10.27
C LEU A 23 -1.80 -7.25 -11.19
N VAL A 24 -0.98 -6.36 -10.64
CA VAL A 24 0.08 -5.63 -11.36
C VAL A 24 1.43 -6.28 -11.17
N GLN A 25 1.72 -6.72 -9.94
CA GLN A 25 2.98 -7.34 -9.59
C GLN A 25 2.78 -8.35 -8.46
N GLU A 26 3.57 -9.41 -8.49
CA GLU A 26 3.76 -10.37 -7.41
C GLU A 26 5.28 -10.56 -7.23
N LYS A 27 5.79 -10.37 -6.00
CA LYS A 27 7.23 -10.42 -5.74
C LYS A 27 7.53 -10.96 -4.34
N GLU A 28 8.56 -11.80 -4.26
CA GLU A 28 9.13 -12.32 -3.02
C GLU A 28 10.23 -11.39 -2.49
N TYR A 29 10.18 -11.04 -1.20
CA TYR A 29 11.16 -10.17 -0.54
C TYR A 29 12.14 -10.93 0.38
N LYS A 30 12.07 -12.27 0.40
CA LYS A 30 12.92 -13.15 1.22
C LYS A 30 12.84 -12.85 2.72
N MET A 31 11.66 -12.44 3.19
CA MET A 31 11.43 -12.03 4.59
C MET A 31 10.71 -13.09 5.43
N GLY A 32 10.52 -14.29 4.88
CA GLY A 32 9.68 -15.31 5.50
C GLY A 32 8.21 -14.92 5.44
N ASN A 33 7.43 -15.40 6.40
CA ASN A 33 6.02 -15.04 6.50
C ASN A 33 5.89 -13.57 6.87
N ILE A 34 5.16 -12.83 6.04
CA ILE A 34 4.89 -11.42 6.32
C ILE A 34 3.69 -11.32 7.27
N HIS A 35 3.90 -10.67 8.41
CA HIS A 35 2.87 -10.49 9.44
C HIS A 35 2.26 -9.10 9.43
N CYS A 36 3.00 -8.09 8.98
CA CYS A 36 2.50 -6.73 8.87
C CYS A 36 2.98 -6.05 7.59
N LEU A 37 2.11 -5.19 7.06
CA LEU A 37 2.33 -4.41 5.85
C LEU A 37 1.58 -3.09 6.01
N GLU A 38 2.29 -1.97 5.82
CA GLU A 38 1.71 -0.62 5.88
C GLU A 38 2.27 0.24 4.74
N LEU A 39 1.41 1.06 4.13
CA LEU A 39 1.82 2.09 3.17
C LEU A 39 2.19 3.38 3.93
N CYS A 40 3.20 4.10 3.46
CA CYS A 40 3.53 5.40 4.03
C CYS A 40 2.41 6.41 3.72
N PRO A 41 1.88 7.14 4.73
CA PRO A 41 0.81 8.12 4.53
C PRO A 41 1.27 9.32 3.70
N ASP A 42 2.54 9.72 3.81
CA ASP A 42 3.09 10.87 3.09
C ASP A 42 3.58 10.51 1.69
N THR A 43 3.96 9.24 1.48
CA THR A 43 4.53 8.76 0.22
C THR A 43 3.83 7.48 -0.26
N PRO A 44 2.81 7.59 -1.14
CA PRO A 44 1.84 6.52 -1.43
C PRO A 44 2.38 5.29 -2.17
N PHE A 45 3.69 5.22 -2.41
CA PHE A 45 4.38 4.07 -3.01
C PHE A 45 5.44 3.46 -2.11
N VAL A 46 5.72 4.07 -0.95
CA VAL A 46 6.64 3.50 0.03
C VAL A 46 5.87 2.55 0.93
N VAL A 47 6.37 1.33 1.05
CA VAL A 47 5.77 0.26 1.88
C VAL A 47 6.77 -0.17 2.93
N ALA A 48 6.30 -0.37 4.14
CA ALA A 48 7.01 -1.05 5.21
C ALA A 48 6.47 -2.48 5.37
N LEU A 49 7.37 -3.46 5.49
CA LEU A 49 7.03 -4.87 5.73
C LEU A 49 7.73 -5.37 6.98
N GLY A 50 7.01 -6.19 7.75
CA GLY A 50 7.55 -6.99 8.83
C GLY A 50 7.23 -8.47 8.63
N GLY A 51 8.26 -9.32 8.71
CA GLY A 51 8.15 -10.78 8.62
C GLY A 51 8.92 -11.51 9.71
N ASP A 52 9.05 -12.83 9.57
CA ASP A 52 9.64 -13.72 10.59
C ASP A 52 11.04 -14.25 10.25
N ASN A 53 11.65 -13.82 9.13
CA ASN A 53 13.02 -14.17 8.80
C ASN A 53 14.03 -13.57 9.80
N LYS A 54 14.77 -14.44 10.50
CA LYS A 54 15.73 -14.08 11.56
C LYS A 54 16.82 -13.08 11.14
N SER A 55 17.20 -13.06 9.86
CA SER A 55 18.27 -12.18 9.35
C SER A 55 17.73 -10.93 8.64
N HIS A 56 16.52 -11.02 8.07
CA HIS A 56 15.92 -9.97 7.23
C HIS A 56 14.40 -9.89 7.46
N ASN A 57 13.99 -9.53 8.68
CA ASN A 57 12.58 -9.46 9.09
C ASN A 57 11.91 -8.09 8.90
N PHE A 58 12.66 -7.05 8.57
CA PHE A 58 12.09 -5.71 8.37
C PHE A 58 12.71 -5.01 7.17
N THR A 59 11.88 -4.39 6.34
CA THR A 59 12.34 -3.60 5.20
C THR A 59 11.34 -2.50 4.85
N VAL A 60 11.86 -1.44 4.27
CA VAL A 60 11.08 -0.35 3.67
C VAL A 60 11.59 -0.17 2.25
N PHE A 61 10.67 -0.14 1.28
CA PHE A 61 11.03 0.04 -0.12
C PHE A 61 10.00 0.87 -0.86
N ASP A 62 10.43 1.48 -1.95
CA ASP A 62 9.58 2.19 -2.89
C ASP A 62 9.16 1.24 -4.01
N LEU A 63 7.85 1.03 -4.14
CA LEU A 63 7.25 0.22 -5.20
C LEU A 63 7.57 0.74 -6.61
N ARG A 64 7.87 2.04 -6.77
CA ARG A 64 8.23 2.65 -8.06
C ARG A 64 9.61 2.24 -8.57
N ASN A 65 10.41 1.59 -7.74
CA ASN A 65 11.67 0.99 -8.19
C ASN A 65 11.43 -0.21 -9.12
N GLU A 66 10.22 -0.76 -9.12
CA GLU A 66 9.81 -1.81 -10.04
C GLU A 66 9.23 -1.18 -11.32
N ASP A 67 9.84 -1.47 -12.47
CA ASP A 67 9.46 -0.87 -13.75
C ASP A 67 7.97 -1.09 -14.08
N VAL A 68 7.44 -2.27 -13.77
CA VAL A 68 6.02 -2.60 -14.01
C VAL A 68 5.07 -1.69 -13.22
N ILE A 69 5.39 -1.38 -11.97
CA ILE A 69 4.60 -0.45 -11.15
C ILE A 69 4.76 0.96 -11.68
N LYS A 70 6.02 1.37 -11.93
CA LYS A 70 6.31 2.70 -12.46
C LYS A 70 5.52 2.96 -13.74
N HIS A 71 5.55 2.05 -14.72
CA HIS A 71 4.81 2.20 -15.97
C HIS A 71 3.29 2.14 -15.79
N THR A 72 2.78 1.31 -14.88
CA THR A 72 1.32 1.19 -14.66
C THR A 72 0.73 2.43 -13.97
N PHE A 73 1.48 3.08 -13.08
CA PHE A 73 0.98 4.17 -12.24
C PHE A 73 1.58 5.55 -12.54
N ALA A 74 2.59 5.68 -13.42
CA ALA A 74 3.27 6.95 -13.71
C ALA A 74 2.35 8.07 -14.22
N GLU A 75 1.32 7.74 -15.01
CA GLU A 75 0.43 8.74 -15.60
C GLU A 75 -0.73 9.15 -14.68
N ARG A 76 -0.80 8.60 -13.47
CA ARG A 76 -1.94 8.84 -12.56
C ARG A 76 -1.65 9.99 -11.61
N SER A 77 -2.57 10.94 -11.55
CA SER A 77 -2.57 11.98 -10.53
C SER A 77 -2.78 11.38 -9.14
N LEU A 78 -1.90 11.77 -8.21
CA LEU A 78 -2.07 11.48 -6.79
C LEU A 78 -3.27 12.25 -6.28
N VAL A 79 -4.29 11.54 -5.80
CA VAL A 79 -5.46 12.14 -5.16
C VAL A 79 -5.26 12.01 -3.66
N GLN A 80 -5.05 13.14 -2.98
CA GLN A 80 -5.03 13.18 -1.53
C GLN A 80 -6.48 13.08 -1.03
N LEU A 81 -6.81 11.98 -0.35
CA LEU A 81 -8.10 11.86 0.33
C LEU A 81 -8.03 12.74 1.58
N VAL A 82 -8.60 13.94 1.49
CA VAL A 82 -8.83 14.78 2.67
C VAL A 82 -10.02 14.18 3.42
N ALA A 83 -9.81 13.76 4.67
CA ALA A 83 -10.92 13.40 5.54
C ALA A 83 -11.73 14.67 5.83
N GLU A 84 -13.01 14.71 5.46
CA GLU A 84 -13.91 15.75 5.97
C GLU A 84 -14.02 15.59 7.49
N GLU A 85 -13.46 16.52 8.26
CA GLU A 85 -13.84 16.69 9.65
C GLU A 85 -15.27 17.23 9.68
N GLY A 86 -16.20 16.38 10.12
CA GLY A 86 -17.59 16.76 10.37
C GLY A 86 -17.68 17.82 11.45
N GLY A 87 -17.73 19.09 11.03
CA GLY A 87 -18.15 20.21 11.86
C GLY A 87 -19.66 20.18 12.07
N GLY A 88 -20.08 20.04 13.33
CA GLY A 88 -21.48 20.15 13.74
C GLY A 88 -21.55 20.61 15.18
N GLU A 89 -21.43 21.92 15.38
CA GLU A 89 -21.65 22.63 16.64
C GLU A 89 -23.01 22.23 17.26
N GLY A 90 -22.97 21.63 18.45
CA GLY A 90 -24.15 21.52 19.29
C GLY A 90 -24.43 22.87 19.93
N SER A 91 -25.38 23.62 19.37
CA SER A 91 -25.89 24.85 19.95
C SER A 91 -26.53 24.55 21.31
N SER A 92 -25.97 25.15 22.35
CA SER A 92 -26.66 25.37 23.62
C SER A 92 -27.90 26.23 23.37
N ASP A 93 -29.09 25.70 23.59
CA ASP A 93 -30.28 26.53 23.74
C ASP A 93 -31.13 26.05 24.92
N SER A 94 -31.25 26.97 25.88
CA SER A 94 -32.24 27.15 26.96
C SER A 94 -32.36 26.12 28.08
#